data_AF-A0AAV2P9I0-F1
#
_entry.id   AF-A0AAV2P9I0-F1
#
_cell.length_a   1.000
_cell.length_b   1.000
_cell.length_c   1.000
_cell.angle_alpha   90.00
_cell.angle_beta   90.00
_cell.angle_gamma   90.00
#
_symmetry.space_group_name_H-M   'P 1'
#
loop_
_entity.id
_entity.type
_entity.pdbx_description
1 polymer ?
#
loop_
_entity_poly.entity_id
_entity_poly.type
_entity_poly.pdbx_seq_one_letter_code
_entity_poly.pdbx_strand_id
1 'polypeptide(L)'
;MRNWFANSPLRRAHYADLFNLINDNNKRFLNLVQLSVTRWLAWEGAVKLISYQWLELKTHFKTVAAGKEKCYTARTLCSMFKNPANHLYLIFLKSILHEVNEANVLFQSTQQEVTKVYETLTALVLSVATRIIKPLFIASVIKTEAKFNCIEEALNNELGLQSSSNVDFGIEFKNVATAYNLKSEDLDDVKTRCRQYLIILLTELLKRIPSNISILKTSKLCPKSVLSTIKKVSIKDLSIALLDIRTDLTEIENQLQKLPFID
;
A
#
# COMPACT_ATOMS: atom_id res chain seq x y z
N MET A 1 5.68 -21.63 2.00
CA MET A 1 4.36 -22.24 1.78
C MET A 1 4.17 -22.76 0.35
N ARG A 2 4.21 -21.92 -0.71
CA ARG A 2 4.00 -22.39 -2.10
C ARG A 2 4.88 -23.58 -2.51
N ASN A 3 6.19 -23.55 -2.22
CA ASN A 3 7.09 -24.66 -2.58
C ASN A 3 6.65 -26.00 -1.99
N TRP A 4 6.04 -25.99 -0.80
CA TRP A 4 5.50 -27.20 -0.17
C TRP A 4 4.39 -27.84 -1.01
N PHE A 5 3.52 -27.02 -1.60
CA PHE A 5 2.46 -27.41 -2.52
C PHE A 5 2.98 -27.75 -3.92
N ALA A 6 3.94 -26.96 -4.44
CA ALA A 6 4.48 -27.18 -5.79
C ALA A 6 5.18 -28.54 -5.92
N ASN A 7 5.82 -29.01 -4.85
CA ASN A 7 6.56 -30.27 -4.84
C ASN A 7 5.66 -31.53 -4.79
N SER A 8 4.34 -31.39 -4.66
CA SER A 8 3.43 -32.55 -4.62
C SER A 8 2.05 -32.21 -5.18
N PRO A 9 1.67 -32.78 -6.34
CA PRO A 9 0.31 -32.71 -6.86
C PRO A 9 -0.72 -33.24 -5.86
N LEU A 10 -0.39 -34.30 -5.12
CA LEU A 10 -1.26 -34.89 -4.10
C LEU A 10 -1.58 -33.90 -2.98
N ARG A 11 -0.58 -33.18 -2.47
CA ARG A 11 -0.79 -32.14 -1.44
C ARG A 11 -1.72 -31.02 -1.92
N ARG A 12 -1.64 -30.65 -3.21
CA ARG A 12 -2.53 -29.64 -3.80
C ARG A 12 -3.97 -30.16 -3.91
N ALA A 13 -4.15 -31.41 -4.38
CA ALA A 13 -5.47 -32.03 -4.46
C ALA A 13 -6.13 -32.10 -3.08
N HIS A 14 -5.41 -32.63 -2.08
CA HIS A 14 -5.91 -32.73 -0.71
C HIS A 14 -6.30 -31.37 -0.11
N TYR A 15 -5.56 -30.31 -0.44
CA TYR A 15 -5.90 -28.96 0.01
C TYR A 15 -7.11 -28.39 -0.70
N ALA A 16 -7.25 -28.60 -2.01
CA ALA A 16 -8.42 -28.19 -2.77
C ALA A 16 -9.70 -28.88 -2.25
N ASP A 17 -9.63 -30.19 -1.99
CA ASP A 17 -10.75 -30.95 -1.43
C ASP A 17 -11.15 -30.44 -0.04
N LEU A 18 -10.17 -30.21 0.84
CA LEU A 18 -10.40 -29.63 2.15
C LEU A 18 -11.00 -28.22 2.05
N PHE A 19 -10.50 -27.39 1.14
CA PHE A 19 -10.99 -26.03 0.94
C PHE A 19 -12.47 -26.04 0.53
N ASN A 20 -12.82 -26.89 -0.43
CA ASN A 20 -14.18 -27.03 -0.93
C ASN A 20 -15.12 -27.55 0.17
N LEU A 21 -14.66 -28.51 0.98
CA LEU A 21 -15.40 -29.07 2.10
C LEU A 21 -15.66 -28.01 3.20
N ILE A 22 -14.67 -27.19 3.56
CA ILE A 22 -14.85 -26.16 4.60
C ILE A 22 -15.83 -25.07 4.16
N ASN A 23 -15.90 -24.80 2.85
CA ASN A 23 -16.68 -23.69 2.31
C ASN A 23 -17.99 -24.12 1.65
N ASP A 24 -18.35 -25.40 1.71
CA ASP A 24 -19.55 -25.97 1.04
C ASP A 24 -19.66 -25.55 -0.44
N ASN A 25 -18.52 -25.45 -1.15
CA ASN A 25 -18.41 -24.92 -2.52
C ASN A 25 -18.90 -23.47 -2.74
N ASN A 26 -19.18 -22.71 -1.67
CA ASN A 26 -19.64 -21.32 -1.75
C ASN A 26 -18.49 -20.31 -1.98
N LYS A 27 -17.25 -20.72 -1.71
CA LYS A 27 -16.06 -19.91 -2.01
C LYS A 27 -15.28 -20.50 -3.17
N ARG A 28 -14.72 -19.62 -4.00
CA ARG A 28 -13.83 -20.02 -5.09
C ARG A 28 -12.43 -20.34 -4.55
N PHE A 29 -11.95 -21.56 -4.81
CA PHE A 29 -10.57 -21.93 -4.56
C PHE A 29 -9.62 -21.09 -5.43
N LEU A 30 -8.57 -20.54 -4.82
CA LEU A 30 -7.57 -19.74 -5.52
C LEU A 30 -6.18 -20.35 -5.37
N ASN A 31 -5.46 -20.46 -6.49
CA ASN A 31 -4.10 -20.97 -6.48
C ASN A 31 -3.14 -20.00 -5.78
N LEU A 32 -2.18 -20.55 -5.02
CA LEU A 32 -1.16 -19.76 -4.35
C LEU A 32 -0.28 -18.99 -5.35
N VAL A 33 -0.07 -17.70 -5.06
CA VAL A 33 0.76 -16.81 -5.87
C VAL A 33 2.23 -17.21 -5.75
N GLN A 34 2.94 -17.25 -6.88
CA GLN A 34 4.39 -17.38 -6.89
C GLN A 34 5.02 -16.03 -6.55
N LEU A 35 5.65 -15.96 -5.38
CA LEU A 35 6.52 -14.85 -5.06
C LEU A 35 7.78 -14.93 -5.91
N SER A 36 8.20 -13.77 -6.42
CA SER A 36 9.53 -13.59 -6.99
C SER A 36 10.13 -12.33 -6.39
N VAL A 37 11.45 -12.29 -6.29
CA VAL A 37 12.16 -11.15 -5.71
C VAL A 37 11.92 -9.88 -6.55
N THR A 38 11.74 -10.02 -7.86
CA THR A 38 11.62 -8.90 -8.81
C THR A 38 10.18 -8.46 -9.09
N ARG A 39 9.17 -9.31 -8.86
CA ARG A 39 7.75 -8.95 -9.02
C ARG A 39 7.14 -8.62 -7.69
N TRP A 40 7.45 -7.43 -7.22
CA TRP A 40 6.96 -6.93 -5.94
C TRP A 40 5.41 -6.83 -5.90
N LEU A 41 4.75 -6.60 -7.05
CA LEU A 41 3.28 -6.66 -7.19
C LEU A 41 2.68 -8.01 -6.74
N ALA A 42 3.45 -9.10 -6.83
CA ALA A 42 3.00 -10.43 -6.42
C ALA A 42 2.82 -10.56 -4.89
N TRP A 43 3.42 -9.65 -4.10
CA TRP A 43 3.33 -9.70 -2.64
C TRP A 43 1.96 -9.29 -2.13
N GLU A 44 1.36 -8.24 -2.68
CA GLU A 44 -0.02 -7.84 -2.34
C GLU A 44 -0.98 -9.00 -2.63
N GLY A 45 -0.87 -9.59 -3.84
CA GLY A 45 -1.67 -10.75 -4.23
C GLY A 45 -1.47 -11.96 -3.30
N ALA A 46 -0.23 -12.26 -2.90
CA ALA A 46 0.05 -13.35 -1.98
C ALA A 46 -0.54 -13.10 -0.58
N VAL A 47 -0.39 -11.88 -0.04
CA VAL A 47 -0.93 -11.52 1.29
C VAL A 47 -2.46 -11.57 1.26
N LYS A 48 -3.11 -10.96 0.26
CA LYS A 48 -4.57 -11.01 0.06
C LYS A 48 -5.08 -12.45 0.02
N LEU A 49 -4.40 -13.31 -0.73
CA LEU A 49 -4.81 -14.70 -0.92
C LEU A 49 -4.59 -15.56 0.34
N ILE A 50 -3.47 -15.36 1.06
CA ILE A 50 -3.22 -16.05 2.33
C ILE A 50 -4.24 -15.63 3.39
N SER A 51 -4.56 -14.34 3.48
CA SER A 51 -5.60 -13.84 4.38
C SER A 51 -6.99 -14.37 4.00
N TYR A 52 -7.31 -14.42 2.70
CA TYR A 52 -8.58 -14.95 2.21
C TYR A 52 -8.79 -16.44 2.56
N GLN A 53 -7.73 -17.24 2.45
CA GLN A 53 -7.77 -18.69 2.71
C GLN A 53 -7.20 -19.06 4.10
N TRP A 54 -7.19 -18.12 5.04
CA TRP A 54 -6.48 -18.28 6.31
C TRP A 54 -6.98 -19.48 7.13
N LEU A 55 -8.30 -19.64 7.22
CA LEU A 55 -8.92 -20.73 7.99
C LEU A 55 -8.60 -22.10 7.36
N GLU A 56 -8.69 -22.18 6.04
CA GLU A 56 -8.48 -23.38 5.25
C GLU A 56 -7.01 -23.81 5.30
N LEU A 57 -6.08 -22.86 5.12
CA LEU A 57 -4.64 -23.10 5.26
C LEU A 57 -4.28 -23.53 6.69
N LYS A 58 -4.83 -22.86 7.70
CA LYS A 58 -4.63 -23.22 9.11
C LYS A 58 -5.11 -24.64 9.40
N THR A 59 -6.29 -25.01 8.90
CA THR A 59 -6.87 -26.35 9.08
C THR A 59 -6.05 -27.39 8.34
N HIS A 60 -5.63 -27.10 7.11
CA HIS A 60 -4.80 -28.00 6.31
C HIS A 60 -3.49 -28.34 7.02
N PHE A 61 -2.72 -27.32 7.43
CA PHE A 61 -1.44 -27.55 8.09
C PHE A 61 -1.58 -28.18 9.47
N LYS A 62 -2.71 -27.97 10.17
CA LYS A 62 -3.03 -28.68 11.41
C LYS A 62 -3.22 -30.18 11.15
N THR A 63 -3.99 -30.56 10.13
CA THR A 63 -4.23 -31.97 9.77
C THR A 63 -2.94 -32.64 9.30
N VAL A 64 -2.16 -31.98 8.45
CA VAL A 64 -0.88 -32.51 7.96
C VAL A 64 0.12 -32.68 9.11
N ALA A 65 0.25 -31.69 10.00
CA ALA A 65 1.19 -31.76 11.12
C ALA A 65 0.83 -32.82 12.16
N ALA A 66 -0.47 -33.15 12.30
CA ALA A 66 -0.95 -34.24 13.13
C ALA A 66 -0.85 -35.63 12.47
N GLY A 67 -0.64 -35.67 11.15
CA GLY A 67 -0.54 -36.90 10.37
C GLY A 67 0.78 -37.65 10.55
N LYS A 68 0.89 -38.80 9.87
CA LYS A 68 2.10 -39.66 9.89
C LYS A 68 3.30 -39.04 9.17
N GLU A 69 3.07 -38.05 8.29
CA GLU A 69 4.12 -37.38 7.54
C GLU A 69 4.91 -36.45 8.45
N LYS A 70 6.09 -36.88 8.91
CA LYS A 70 6.98 -36.08 9.78
C LYS A 70 7.68 -34.93 9.02
N CYS A 71 6.94 -34.11 8.29
CA CYS A 71 7.48 -32.96 7.56
C CYS A 71 7.74 -31.76 8.50
N TYR A 72 9.02 -31.37 8.64
CA TYR A 72 9.40 -30.18 9.42
C TYR A 72 8.73 -28.91 8.90
N THR A 73 8.74 -28.69 7.58
CA THR A 73 8.11 -27.51 6.96
C THR A 73 6.61 -27.41 7.28
N ALA A 74 5.89 -28.53 7.27
CA ALA A 74 4.46 -28.52 7.62
C ALA A 74 4.22 -28.15 9.09
N ARG A 75 5.07 -28.63 10.01
CA ARG A 75 5.02 -28.25 11.43
C ARG A 75 5.31 -26.76 11.64
N THR A 76 6.31 -26.21 10.95
CA THR A 76 6.62 -24.77 11.00
C THR A 76 5.47 -23.94 10.44
N LEU A 77 4.87 -24.34 9.32
CA LEU A 77 3.71 -23.63 8.78
C LEU A 77 2.51 -23.74 9.74
N CYS A 78 2.27 -24.91 10.33
CA CYS A 78 1.23 -25.08 11.33
C CYS A 78 1.42 -24.17 12.55
N SER A 79 2.65 -24.00 13.05
CA SER A 79 2.92 -23.09 14.18
C SER A 79 2.71 -21.63 13.78
N MET A 80 3.12 -21.24 12.56
CA MET A 80 2.90 -19.89 12.02
C MET A 80 1.42 -19.54 11.91
N PHE A 81 0.58 -20.43 11.38
CA PHE A 81 -0.88 -20.22 11.26
C PHE A 81 -1.62 -20.35 12.59
N LYS A 82 -1.02 -21.00 13.60
CA LYS A 82 -1.58 -21.06 14.96
C LYS A 82 -1.43 -19.72 15.69
N ASN A 83 -0.36 -18.97 15.39
CA ASN A 83 -0.10 -17.69 16.03
C ASN A 83 -1.03 -16.58 15.49
N PRO A 84 -1.94 -16.00 16.31
CA PRO A 84 -2.84 -14.94 15.85
C PRO A 84 -2.11 -13.63 15.53
N ALA A 85 -0.94 -13.40 16.13
CA ALA A 85 -0.08 -12.24 15.84
C ALA A 85 0.33 -12.19 14.36
N ASN A 86 0.62 -13.34 13.76
CA ASN A 86 0.97 -13.43 12.34
C ASN A 86 -0.22 -13.07 11.44
N HIS A 87 -1.44 -13.47 11.83
CA HIS A 87 -2.63 -13.11 11.06
C HIS A 87 -2.89 -11.62 11.10
N LEU A 88 -2.79 -11.01 12.30
CA LEU A 88 -2.93 -9.56 12.47
C LEU A 88 -1.92 -8.79 11.63
N TYR A 89 -0.67 -9.24 11.62
CA TYR A 89 0.37 -8.63 10.80
C TYR A 89 0.04 -8.70 9.29
N LEU A 90 -0.50 -9.83 8.80
CA LEU A 90 -0.94 -9.94 7.41
C LEU A 90 -2.14 -9.06 7.08
N ILE A 91 -3.09 -8.91 8.00
CA ILE A 91 -4.24 -7.99 7.83
C ILE A 91 -3.74 -6.54 7.71
N PHE A 92 -2.81 -6.15 8.58
CA PHE A 92 -2.17 -4.85 8.48
C PHE A 92 -1.47 -4.68 7.12
N LEU A 93 -0.60 -5.61 6.73
CA LEU A 93 0.13 -5.55 5.46
C LEU A 93 -0.80 -5.49 4.25
N LYS A 94 -1.89 -6.25 4.25
CA LYS A 94 -2.90 -6.27 3.17
C LYS A 94 -3.39 -4.86 2.84
N SER A 95 -3.66 -4.03 3.86
CA SER A 95 -4.16 -2.67 3.67
C SER A 95 -3.09 -1.75 3.04
N ILE A 96 -1.88 -1.76 3.60
CA ILE A 96 -0.79 -0.88 3.14
C ILE A 96 -0.27 -1.29 1.77
N LEU A 97 -0.12 -2.60 1.52
CA LEU A 97 0.33 -3.11 0.23
C LEU A 97 -0.66 -2.76 -0.89
N HIS A 98 -1.95 -2.63 -0.60
CA HIS A 98 -2.92 -2.21 -1.59
C HIS A 98 -2.63 -0.81 -2.11
N GLU A 99 -2.47 0.17 -1.21
CA GLU A 99 -2.17 1.56 -1.57
C GLU A 99 -0.84 1.68 -2.34
N VAL A 100 0.19 0.94 -1.91
CA VAL A 100 1.50 0.92 -2.58
C VAL A 100 1.40 0.29 -3.98
N ASN A 101 0.63 -0.79 -4.12
CA ASN A 101 0.45 -1.49 -5.37
C ASN A 101 -0.35 -0.64 -6.38
N GLU A 102 -1.40 0.05 -5.94
CA GLU A 102 -2.15 1.00 -6.77
C GLU A 102 -1.26 2.11 -7.32
N ALA A 103 -0.44 2.72 -6.47
CA ALA A 103 0.50 3.75 -6.90
C ALA A 103 1.46 3.20 -7.96
N ASN A 104 2.00 2.00 -7.77
CA ASN A 104 2.94 1.45 -8.74
C ASN A 104 2.31 0.96 -10.04
N VAL A 105 1.10 0.39 -9.99
CA VAL A 105 0.38 0.09 -11.24
C VAL A 105 0.19 1.37 -12.05
N LEU A 106 -0.11 2.48 -11.37
CA LEU A 106 -0.15 3.78 -12.03
C LEU A 106 1.20 4.14 -12.64
N PHE A 107 2.32 4.05 -11.90
CA PHE A 107 3.69 4.29 -12.40
C PHE A 107 4.16 3.35 -13.53
N GLN A 108 3.53 2.20 -13.73
CA GLN A 108 3.84 1.25 -14.81
C GLN A 108 2.93 1.40 -16.04
N SER A 109 1.89 2.23 -15.97
CA SER A 109 0.96 2.45 -17.07
C SER A 109 1.63 3.14 -18.26
N THR A 110 1.25 2.80 -19.50
CA THR A 110 1.82 3.38 -20.72
C THR A 110 1.22 4.74 -21.07
N GLN A 111 0.06 5.10 -20.51
CA GLN A 111 -0.65 6.37 -20.74
C GLN A 111 -0.82 7.11 -19.41
N GLN A 112 0.28 7.60 -18.83
CA GLN A 112 0.24 8.28 -17.54
C GLN A 112 0.08 9.79 -17.69
N GLU A 113 -0.93 10.33 -17.02
CA GLU A 113 -1.01 11.75 -16.72
C GLU A 113 -0.08 12.07 -15.55
N VAL A 114 0.96 12.87 -15.81
CA VAL A 114 1.99 13.25 -14.83
C VAL A 114 1.38 13.85 -13.55
N THR A 115 0.34 14.67 -13.69
CA THR A 115 -0.39 15.27 -12.57
C THR A 115 -1.02 14.19 -11.66
N LYS A 116 -1.66 13.18 -12.25
CA LYS A 116 -2.30 12.08 -11.52
C LYS A 116 -1.29 11.21 -10.79
N VAL A 117 -0.13 10.99 -11.41
CA VAL A 117 1.00 10.27 -10.80
C VAL A 117 1.50 11.02 -9.56
N TYR A 118 1.70 12.33 -9.69
CA TYR A 118 2.13 13.18 -8.58
C TYR A 118 1.10 13.23 -7.44
N GLU A 119 -0.18 13.38 -7.76
CA GLU A 119 -1.27 13.37 -6.78
C GLU A 119 -1.33 12.04 -6.03
N THR A 120 -1.23 10.92 -6.74
CA THR A 120 -1.28 9.57 -6.16
C THR A 120 -0.07 9.31 -5.27
N LEU A 121 1.14 9.72 -5.71
CA LEU A 121 2.35 9.61 -4.88
C LEU A 121 2.24 10.47 -3.61
N THR A 122 1.76 11.71 -3.75
CA THR A 122 1.56 12.62 -2.61
C THR A 122 0.54 12.05 -1.63
N ALA A 123 -0.57 11.51 -2.15
CA ALA A 123 -1.60 10.86 -1.34
C ALA A 123 -1.07 9.63 -0.59
N LEU A 124 -0.29 8.77 -1.25
CA LEU A 124 0.34 7.61 -0.62
C LEU A 124 1.29 8.04 0.51
N VAL A 125 2.18 9.00 0.25
CA VAL A 125 3.13 9.49 1.25
C VAL A 125 2.40 10.10 2.45
N LEU A 126 1.37 10.92 2.20
CA LEU A 126 0.56 11.51 3.28
C LEU A 126 -0.26 10.45 4.04
N SER A 127 -0.81 9.45 3.37
CA SER A 127 -1.52 8.33 4.00
C SER A 127 -0.60 7.57 4.96
N VAL A 128 0.62 7.23 4.53
CA VAL A 128 1.59 6.55 5.39
C VAL A 128 2.07 7.46 6.53
N ALA A 129 2.38 8.73 6.23
CA ALA A 129 2.85 9.70 7.21
C ALA A 129 1.83 9.99 8.31
N THR A 130 0.57 10.20 7.96
CA THR A 130 -0.53 10.49 8.93
C THR A 130 -0.76 9.38 9.93
N ARG A 131 -0.43 8.12 9.58
CA ARG A 131 -0.54 6.97 10.47
C ARG A 131 0.56 6.93 11.55
N ILE A 132 1.73 7.55 11.31
CA ILE A 132 2.90 7.45 12.20
C ILE A 132 3.40 8.77 12.77
N ILE A 133 3.10 9.91 12.15
CA ILE A 133 3.49 11.24 12.59
C ILE A 133 2.35 11.86 13.40
N LYS A 134 2.68 12.58 14.47
CA LYS A 134 1.67 13.26 15.30
C LYS A 134 0.90 14.30 14.47
N PRO A 135 -0.42 14.45 14.66
CA PRO A 135 -1.25 15.38 13.88
C PRO A 135 -0.74 16.84 13.88
N LEU A 136 -0.12 17.28 14.98
CA LEU A 136 0.47 18.61 15.11
C LEU A 136 1.52 18.90 14.02
N PHE A 137 2.38 17.92 13.70
CA PHE A 137 3.42 18.07 12.66
C PHE A 137 2.84 17.89 11.25
N ILE A 138 1.77 17.11 11.09
CA ILE A 138 1.11 16.96 9.79
C ILE A 138 0.34 18.23 9.38
N ALA A 139 -0.27 18.94 10.35
CA ALA A 139 -1.03 20.15 10.08
C ALA A 139 -0.18 21.26 9.46
N SER A 140 1.10 21.37 9.83
CA SER A 140 2.05 22.29 9.21
C SER A 140 2.49 21.81 7.81
N VAL A 141 2.72 20.50 7.64
CA VAL A 141 3.09 19.89 6.33
C VAL A 141 2.06 20.20 5.25
N ILE A 142 0.76 20.06 5.54
CA ILE A 142 -0.30 20.21 4.52
C ILE A 142 -0.31 21.62 3.90
N LYS A 143 0.05 22.63 4.68
CA LYS A 143 0.05 24.05 4.27
C LYS A 143 1.30 24.45 3.48
N THR A 144 2.38 23.70 3.60
CA THR A 144 3.68 24.06 3.05
C THR A 144 3.89 23.48 1.64
N GLU A 145 4.69 24.14 0.83
CA GLU A 145 5.04 23.65 -0.51
C GLU A 145 6.08 22.54 -0.48
N ALA A 146 7.00 22.59 0.49
CA ALA A 146 8.05 21.60 0.76
C ALA A 146 7.55 20.42 1.62
N LYS A 147 6.40 19.83 1.24
CA LYS A 147 5.72 18.78 2.04
C LYS A 147 6.64 17.61 2.40
N PHE A 148 7.42 17.12 1.43
CA PHE A 148 8.27 15.96 1.61
C PHE A 148 9.44 16.21 2.58
N ASN A 149 10.08 17.38 2.50
CA ASN A 149 11.16 17.75 3.42
C ASN A 149 10.65 17.86 4.87
N CYS A 150 9.49 18.49 5.07
CA CYS A 150 8.90 18.57 6.40
C CYS A 150 8.52 17.19 6.98
N ILE A 151 8.08 16.26 6.12
CA ILE A 151 7.82 14.87 6.55
C ILE A 151 9.12 14.16 6.91
N GLU A 152 10.19 14.36 6.14
CA GLU A 152 11.51 13.79 6.42
C GLU A 152 12.09 14.30 7.76
N GLU A 153 12.00 15.60 8.01
CA GLU A 153 12.39 16.22 9.29
C GLU A 153 11.56 15.66 10.46
N ALA A 154 10.25 15.53 10.29
CA ALA A 154 9.37 14.96 11.31
C ALA A 154 9.62 13.46 11.56
N LEU A 155 10.08 12.72 10.54
CA LEU A 155 10.45 11.31 10.65
C LEU A 155 11.76 11.12 11.42
N ASN A 156 12.72 12.04 11.24
CA ASN A 156 14.00 12.05 11.95
C ASN A 156 13.89 12.57 13.40
N ASN A 157 12.75 13.17 13.77
CA ASN A 157 12.49 13.65 15.11
C ASN A 157 11.64 12.64 15.91
N GLU A 158 12.22 12.02 16.94
CA GLU A 158 11.50 11.07 17.80
C GLU A 158 10.25 11.67 18.46
N LEU A 159 10.28 12.97 18.77
CA LEU A 159 9.12 13.68 19.33
C LEU A 159 8.00 13.89 18.30
N GLY A 160 8.31 13.82 17.01
CA GLY A 160 7.36 13.91 15.89
C GLY A 160 6.56 12.62 15.68
N LEU A 161 7.08 11.48 16.15
CA LEU A 161 6.46 10.17 15.92
C LEU A 161 5.41 9.83 16.98
N GLN A 162 4.38 9.11 16.54
CA GLN A 162 3.39 8.51 17.42
C GLN A 162 3.97 7.29 18.15
N SER A 163 3.50 7.09 19.39
CA SER A 163 3.75 5.85 20.14
C SER A 163 3.02 4.68 19.47
N SER A 164 3.55 3.46 19.62
CA SER A 164 2.98 2.21 19.06
C SER A 164 1.49 2.02 19.38
N SER A 165 1.00 2.58 20.48
CA SER A 165 -0.42 2.51 20.86
C SER A 165 -1.33 3.41 20.04
N ASN A 166 -0.82 4.52 19.51
CA ASN A 166 -1.61 5.55 18.83
C ASN A 166 -1.58 5.45 17.30
N VAL A 167 -0.64 4.67 16.76
CA VAL A 167 -0.51 4.42 15.32
C VAL A 167 -1.80 3.83 14.77
N ASP A 168 -2.23 4.32 13.60
CA ASP A 168 -3.42 3.79 12.94
C ASP A 168 -3.11 2.56 12.08
N PHE A 169 -3.40 1.39 12.66
CA PHE A 169 -3.29 0.08 11.99
C PHE A 169 -4.53 -0.29 11.14
N GLY A 170 -5.57 0.56 11.12
CA GLY A 170 -6.80 0.32 10.39
C GLY A 170 -7.89 -0.42 11.19
N ILE A 171 -9.13 -0.32 10.70
CA ILE A 171 -10.33 -0.84 11.37
C ILE A 171 -10.34 -2.38 11.40
N GLU A 172 -10.00 -3.03 10.27
CA GLU A 172 -9.95 -4.50 10.17
C GLU A 172 -8.98 -5.09 11.21
N PHE A 173 -7.81 -4.46 11.39
CA PHE A 173 -6.84 -4.86 12.41
C PHE A 173 -7.41 -4.77 13.83
N LYS A 174 -8.05 -3.65 14.18
CA LYS A 174 -8.64 -3.43 15.50
C LYS A 174 -9.73 -4.47 15.80
N ASN A 175 -10.61 -4.74 14.84
CA ASN A 175 -11.70 -5.70 14.99
C ASN A 175 -11.18 -7.14 15.18
N VAL A 176 -10.14 -7.53 14.44
CA VAL A 176 -9.57 -8.88 14.58
C VAL A 176 -8.73 -9.00 15.85
N ALA A 177 -8.08 -7.92 16.30
CA ALA A 177 -7.31 -7.91 17.54
C ALA A 177 -8.21 -8.10 18.76
N THR A 178 -9.37 -7.44 18.78
CA THR A 178 -10.38 -7.63 19.83
C THR A 178 -10.97 -9.05 19.79
N ALA A 179 -11.25 -9.58 18.60
CA ALA A 179 -11.77 -10.94 18.44
C ALA A 179 -10.79 -12.03 18.93
N TYR A 180 -9.47 -11.84 18.77
CA TYR A 180 -8.48 -12.82 19.20
C TYR A 180 -8.13 -12.77 20.69
N ASN A 181 -8.48 -11.70 21.40
CA ASN A 181 -8.17 -11.49 22.82
C ASN A 181 -6.71 -11.85 23.16
N LEU A 182 -5.77 -11.28 22.39
CA LEU A 182 -4.34 -11.53 22.52
C LEU A 182 -3.80 -11.03 23.87
N LYS A 183 -2.72 -11.67 24.33
CA LYS A 183 -1.91 -11.14 25.44
C LYS A 183 -1.37 -9.76 25.07
N SER A 184 -1.26 -8.87 26.07
CA SER A 184 -0.78 -7.51 25.85
C SER A 184 0.61 -7.45 25.22
N GLU A 185 1.51 -8.38 25.60
CA GLU A 185 2.87 -8.49 25.08
C GLU A 185 2.88 -8.83 23.58
N ASP A 186 2.18 -9.90 23.18
CA ASP A 186 2.08 -10.33 21.77
C ASP A 186 1.47 -9.23 20.88
N LEU A 187 0.51 -8.47 21.42
CA LEU A 187 -0.13 -7.38 20.71
C LEU A 187 0.82 -6.20 20.52
N ASP A 188 1.60 -5.84 21.55
CA ASP A 188 2.57 -4.75 21.47
C ASP A 188 3.71 -5.08 20.50
N ASP A 189 4.19 -6.33 20.50
CA ASP A 189 5.18 -6.83 19.55
C ASP A 189 4.70 -6.66 18.09
N VAL A 190 3.45 -7.03 17.80
CA VAL A 190 2.87 -6.87 16.45
C VAL A 190 2.76 -5.39 16.09
N LYS A 191 2.26 -4.56 16.99
CA LYS A 191 2.15 -3.11 16.75
C LYS A 191 3.49 -2.48 16.48
N THR A 192 4.52 -2.86 17.23
CA THR A 192 5.90 -2.39 17.05
C THR A 192 6.44 -2.80 15.68
N ARG A 193 6.23 -4.06 15.25
CA ARG A 193 6.60 -4.51 13.90
C ARG A 193 5.85 -3.77 12.79
N CYS A 194 4.55 -3.54 12.95
CA CYS A 194 3.75 -2.76 11.99
C CYS A 194 4.25 -1.31 11.90
N ARG A 195 4.52 -0.66 13.04
CA ARG A 195 5.09 0.69 13.11
C ARG A 195 6.44 0.76 12.41
N GLN A 196 7.34 -0.19 12.69
CA GLN A 196 8.64 -0.24 12.04
C GLN A 196 8.53 -0.40 10.53
N TYR A 197 7.58 -1.23 10.06
CA TYR A 197 7.31 -1.38 8.64
C TYR A 197 6.87 -0.04 8.00
N LEU A 198 5.97 0.71 8.64
CA LEU A 198 5.53 2.03 8.13
C LEU A 198 6.68 3.05 8.09
N ILE A 199 7.54 3.08 9.11
CA ILE A 199 8.71 3.97 9.16
C ILE A 199 9.67 3.65 7.99
N ILE A 200 9.99 2.37 7.81
CA ILE A 200 10.86 1.94 6.70
C ILE A 200 10.21 2.27 5.36
N LEU A 201 8.92 1.96 5.19
CA LEU A 201 8.18 2.27 3.97
C LEU A 201 8.21 3.77 3.66
N LEU A 202 7.91 4.63 4.64
CA LEU A 202 7.93 6.08 4.44
C LEU A 202 9.32 6.59 4.07
N THR A 203 10.35 6.11 4.79
CA THR A 203 11.75 6.45 4.50
C THR A 203 12.12 6.09 3.06
N GLU A 204 11.76 4.88 2.64
CA GLU A 204 12.04 4.38 1.29
C GLU A 204 11.22 5.11 0.22
N LEU A 205 9.98 5.50 0.52
CA LEU A 205 9.18 6.35 -0.39
C LEU A 205 9.84 7.72 -0.57
N LEU A 206 10.24 8.39 0.52
CA LEU A 206 10.87 9.71 0.49
C LEU A 206 12.20 9.71 -0.29
N LYS A 207 13.05 8.69 -0.09
CA LYS A 207 14.31 8.54 -0.86
C LYS A 207 14.13 8.43 -2.37
N ARG A 208 12.97 7.94 -2.82
CA ARG A 208 12.65 7.75 -4.25
C ARG A 208 11.93 8.95 -4.86
N ILE A 209 11.68 10.00 -4.07
CA ILE A 209 11.11 11.24 -4.58
C ILE A 209 12.21 12.00 -5.33
N PRO A 210 12.00 12.33 -6.61
CA PRO A 210 13.02 13.03 -7.38
C PRO A 210 13.08 14.51 -6.96
N SER A 211 14.27 15.11 -7.02
CA SER A 211 14.52 16.50 -6.64
C SER A 211 13.74 17.52 -7.50
N ASN A 212 13.34 17.13 -8.71
CA ASN A 212 12.56 17.95 -9.63
C ASN A 212 11.04 17.81 -9.43
N ILE A 213 10.57 17.22 -8.33
CA ILE A 213 9.13 17.01 -8.09
C ILE A 213 8.32 18.32 -8.05
N SER A 214 8.97 19.43 -7.70
CA SER A 214 8.39 20.78 -7.77
C SER A 214 7.92 21.14 -9.18
N ILE A 215 8.57 20.61 -10.23
CA ILE A 215 8.17 20.80 -11.64
C ILE A 215 6.87 20.01 -11.93
N LEU A 216 6.75 18.79 -11.41
CA LEU A 216 5.55 17.96 -11.58
C LEU A 216 4.32 18.55 -10.87
N LYS A 217 4.51 19.26 -9.75
CA LYS A 217 3.44 20.02 -9.08
C LYS A 217 2.87 21.12 -9.99
N THR A 218 3.72 21.68 -10.85
CA THR A 218 3.37 22.84 -11.68
C THR A 218 2.81 22.48 -13.05
N SER A 219 2.92 21.21 -13.46
CA SER A 219 2.12 20.65 -14.55
C SER A 219 0.69 20.42 -14.06
N LYS A 220 -0.07 21.50 -13.83
CA LYS A 220 -1.55 21.46 -13.69
C LYS A 220 -2.26 21.22 -15.03
N LEU A 221 -1.48 20.98 -16.09
CA LEU A 221 -1.95 20.62 -17.43
C LEU A 221 -2.41 19.16 -17.42
N CYS A 222 -3.64 18.93 -16.99
CA CYS A 222 -4.34 17.67 -17.26
C CYS A 222 -5.55 17.96 -18.15
N PRO A 223 -5.95 17.02 -19.04
CA PRO A 223 -7.07 17.25 -19.94
C PRO A 223 -8.34 17.70 -19.20
N LYS A 224 -8.60 17.12 -18.02
CA LYS A 224 -9.75 17.47 -17.18
C LYS A 224 -9.72 18.91 -16.66
N SER A 225 -8.56 19.42 -16.27
CA SER A 225 -8.44 20.79 -15.73
C SER A 225 -8.46 21.84 -16.85
N VAL A 226 -7.86 21.52 -17.99
CA VAL A 226 -7.75 22.43 -19.15
C VAL A 226 -9.07 22.54 -19.91
N LEU A 227 -9.81 21.43 -20.05
CA LEU A 227 -11.07 21.38 -20.80
C LEU A 227 -12.31 21.64 -19.91
N SER A 228 -12.13 21.89 -18.62
CA SER A 228 -13.22 22.13 -17.68
C SER A 228 -13.89 23.49 -17.92
N THR A 229 -15.24 23.49 -17.94
CA THR A 229 -16.08 24.69 -18.03
C THR A 229 -16.20 25.47 -16.72
N ILE A 230 -15.89 24.84 -15.58
CA ILE A 230 -16.14 25.38 -14.23
C ILE A 230 -14.94 26.16 -13.70
N LYS A 231 -13.72 25.65 -13.91
CA LYS A 231 -12.48 26.29 -13.47
C LYS A 231 -11.40 26.07 -14.52
N LYS A 232 -11.07 27.11 -15.29
CA LYS A 232 -9.97 27.10 -16.25
C LYS A 232 -8.64 27.33 -15.53
N VAL A 233 -7.60 26.62 -15.97
CA VAL A 233 -6.22 26.84 -15.53
C VAL A 233 -5.75 28.18 -16.09
N SER A 234 -5.26 29.10 -15.23
CA SER A 234 -4.60 30.32 -15.70
C SER A 234 -3.11 30.05 -15.94
N ILE A 235 -2.47 30.84 -16.79
CA ILE A 235 -1.01 30.74 -16.98
C ILE A 235 -0.25 31.04 -15.68
N LYS A 236 -0.82 31.85 -14.79
CA LYS A 236 -0.25 32.11 -13.46
C LYS A 236 -0.15 30.86 -12.59
N ASP A 237 -0.96 29.84 -12.88
CA ASP A 237 -0.95 28.55 -12.20
C ASP A 237 0.07 27.56 -12.78
N LEU A 238 0.68 27.89 -13.94
CA LEU A 238 1.73 27.10 -14.60
C LEU A 238 3.10 27.64 -14.19
N SER A 239 4.09 26.75 -14.09
CA SER A 239 5.45 27.23 -13.85
C SER A 239 6.02 27.83 -15.12
N ILE A 240 6.40 29.10 -15.03
CA ILE A 240 7.13 29.84 -16.05
C ILE A 240 8.45 29.13 -16.41
N ALA A 241 8.98 28.27 -15.54
CA ALA A 241 10.17 27.46 -15.82
C ALA A 241 9.99 26.46 -16.98
N LEU A 242 8.76 26.11 -17.35
CA LEU A 242 8.45 25.27 -18.51
C LEU A 242 8.26 26.08 -19.80
N LEU A 243 8.15 27.40 -19.69
CA LEU A 243 7.93 28.31 -20.82
C LEU A 243 9.27 28.90 -21.23
N ASP A 244 9.61 28.79 -22.52
CA ASP A 244 10.80 29.46 -23.05
C ASP A 244 10.62 30.98 -22.90
N ILE A 245 11.68 31.67 -22.48
CA ILE A 245 11.68 33.10 -22.09
C ILE A 245 11.23 34.02 -23.25
N ARG A 246 11.18 33.48 -24.47
CA ARG A 246 10.82 34.17 -25.71
C ARG A 246 9.33 34.12 -26.07
N THR A 247 8.49 33.48 -25.26
CA THR A 247 7.08 33.22 -25.62
C THR A 247 6.15 34.28 -25.03
N ASP A 248 5.29 34.86 -25.88
CA ASP A 248 4.28 35.83 -25.43
C ASP A 248 3.21 35.13 -24.57
N LEU A 249 3.29 35.36 -23.25
CA LEU A 249 2.39 34.75 -22.26
C LEU A 249 0.92 35.09 -22.54
N THR A 250 0.66 36.28 -23.08
CA THR A 250 -0.69 36.73 -23.42
C THR A 250 -1.29 35.91 -24.56
N GLU A 251 -0.48 35.55 -25.55
CA GLU A 251 -0.91 34.72 -26.68
C GLU A 251 -1.18 33.28 -26.24
N ILE A 252 -0.34 32.71 -25.37
CA ILE A 252 -0.59 31.37 -24.81
C ILE A 252 -1.89 31.38 -23.99
N GLU A 253 -2.17 32.43 -23.21
CA GLU A 253 -3.37 32.49 -22.37
C GLU A 253 -4.63 32.54 -23.25
N ASN A 254 -4.56 33.32 -24.33
CA ASN A 254 -5.61 33.37 -25.34
C ASN A 254 -5.83 32.02 -26.02
N GLN A 255 -4.77 31.28 -26.35
CA GLN A 255 -4.86 29.95 -26.94
C GLN A 255 -5.49 28.93 -25.97
N LEU A 256 -5.08 28.98 -24.69
CA LEU A 256 -5.63 28.09 -23.65
C LEU A 256 -7.13 28.34 -23.44
N GLN A 257 -7.57 29.61 -23.50
CA GLN A 257 -8.97 29.96 -23.36
C GLN A 257 -9.85 29.55 -24.54
N LYS A 258 -9.27 29.43 -25.75
CA LYS A 258 -9.95 29.07 -27.01
C LYS A 258 -10.10 27.57 -27.23
N LEU A 259 -9.55 26.72 -26.37
CA LEU A 259 -9.67 25.26 -26.53
C LEU A 259 -11.15 24.80 -26.48
N PRO A 260 -11.55 23.88 -27.38
CA PRO A 260 -12.93 23.40 -27.46
C PRO A 260 -13.30 22.58 -26.22
N PHE A 261 -14.52 22.74 -25.75
CA PHE A 261 -15.06 21.96 -24.63
C PHE A 261 -15.44 20.56 -25.09
N ILE A 262 -15.27 19.57 -24.21
CA ILE A 262 -15.84 18.24 -24.38
C ILE A 262 -16.92 18.11 -23.29
N ASP A 263 -18.17 17.90 -23.71
CA ASP A 263 -19.31 17.58 -22.83
C ASP A 263 -19.11 16.23 -22.13
#